data_AF-A0A9D7GEJ1-F1
#
_entry.id   AF-A0A9D7GEJ1-F1
#
_cell.length_a   1.000
_cell.length_b   1.000
_cell.length_c   1.000
_cell.angle_alpha   90.00
_cell.angle_beta   90.00
_cell.angle_gamma   90.00
#
_symmetry.space_group_name_H-M   'P 1'
#
loop_
_entity.id
_entity.type
_entity.pdbx_description
1 polymer ?
#
loop_
_entity_poly.entity_id
_entity_poly.type
_entity_poly.pdbx_seq_one_letter_code
_entity_poly.pdbx_strand_id
1 'polypeptide(L)'
;MKNYILTLTLVCIAIFSVAQKVDIDNFRINIKTTKFPLNYIPENERSFSTKITGPQVYRGQDKEEQVNIFGWNKTNENPDMDVEVNMSSFRRGQPQLSNKVEEKKDKDGKVISRTTYYWVSVSNTGIGLVKVFGKKNELPVVLSKKQMEKQKAKEAKEKEKKDKEIADNPFLQNVETEVEEVKEVTSSKKEHVYSQNISQSYVYETGRFTSANQAWNDYRSNNVTQANNHENTYISSYLNSINSFLNDMYGYGPFIHYAKFKKLDSEKHPEYTMFDNATKAMKLILEKMRYNQPIDQIEKDMTPIISYFDGIIKKYNKDEKGDKKMKYAAQYNLARIFQFLDRHDKTIEIGKVMIADDYEKKDGERFVEQSTEFKRKLEFHRMTNRHIIPRNANDEKDVEGEAGEEEEED
;
A
#
# COMPACT_ATOMS: atom_id res chain seq x y z
N MET A 1 -55.68 23.34 -69.90
CA MET A 1 -56.66 22.45 -69.24
C MET A 1 -55.92 21.51 -68.30
N LYS A 2 -56.33 21.49 -67.02
CA LYS A 2 -55.98 20.54 -65.93
C LYS A 2 -54.53 20.63 -65.40
N ASN A 3 -54.29 21.13 -64.18
CA ASN A 3 -54.54 20.53 -62.83
C ASN A 3 -53.77 19.20 -62.72
N TYR A 4 -52.85 18.96 -61.77
CA TYR A 4 -53.00 18.99 -60.31
C TYR A 4 -51.64 19.33 -59.65
N ILE A 5 -51.51 20.44 -58.90
CA ILE A 5 -51.67 20.55 -57.44
C ILE A 5 -50.75 19.62 -56.65
N LEU A 6 -49.64 20.24 -56.27
CA LEU A 6 -48.77 19.99 -55.12
C LEU A 6 -49.59 19.61 -53.88
N THR A 7 -49.50 18.35 -53.44
CA THR A 7 -49.97 17.94 -52.09
C THR A 7 -48.77 17.52 -51.26
N LEU A 8 -48.29 18.52 -50.53
CA LEU A 8 -47.57 18.50 -49.28
C LEU A 8 -47.96 17.28 -48.40
N THR A 9 -47.16 16.21 -48.41
CA THR A 9 -47.16 15.22 -47.33
C THR A 9 -45.86 15.33 -46.56
N LEU A 10 -46.00 16.11 -45.49
CA LEU A 10 -45.11 16.34 -44.38
C LEU A 10 -44.71 14.99 -43.74
N VAL A 11 -43.65 14.34 -44.23
CA VAL A 11 -42.94 13.33 -43.42
C VAL A 11 -42.00 14.11 -42.50
N CYS A 12 -42.60 14.68 -41.46
CA CYS A 12 -41.86 14.98 -40.24
C CYS A 12 -41.33 13.65 -39.71
N ILE A 13 -40.08 13.33 -40.08
CA ILE A 13 -39.24 12.47 -39.26
C ILE A 13 -39.10 13.23 -37.95
N ALA A 14 -39.99 12.92 -37.02
CA ALA A 14 -39.77 13.18 -35.62
C ALA A 14 -38.53 12.37 -35.24
N ILE A 15 -37.36 12.98 -35.44
CA ILE A 15 -36.17 12.64 -34.66
C ILE A 15 -36.57 13.06 -33.25
N PHE A 16 -37.26 12.16 -32.55
CA PHE A 16 -37.32 12.21 -31.11
C PHE A 16 -35.87 12.09 -30.68
N SER A 17 -35.24 13.23 -30.40
CA SER A 17 -34.09 13.35 -29.52
C SER A 17 -34.55 12.92 -28.13
N VAL A 18 -34.90 11.64 -27.98
CA VAL A 18 -34.98 11.01 -26.67
C VAL A 18 -33.54 11.04 -26.20
N ALA A 19 -33.24 11.95 -25.27
CA ALA A 19 -31.98 11.94 -24.55
C ALA A 19 -31.81 10.52 -24.00
N GLN A 20 -30.96 9.73 -24.65
CA GLN A 20 -30.82 8.32 -24.33
C GLN A 20 -30.25 8.25 -22.91
N LYS A 21 -30.86 7.45 -22.04
CA LYS A 21 -30.35 7.28 -20.68
C LYS A 21 -28.91 6.77 -20.78
N VAL A 22 -27.98 7.52 -20.18
CA VAL A 22 -26.60 7.12 -19.99
C VAL A 22 -26.38 6.91 -18.50
N ASP A 23 -26.19 5.64 -18.15
CA ASP A 23 -25.87 5.17 -16.81
C ASP A 23 -24.49 4.52 -16.83
N ILE A 24 -23.61 4.98 -15.95
CA ILE A 24 -22.21 4.57 -15.94
C ILE A 24 -21.92 3.99 -14.56
N ASP A 25 -21.48 2.75 -14.58
CA ASP A 25 -21.11 2.00 -13.40
C ASP A 25 -19.59 1.88 -13.30
N ASN A 26 -19.13 1.54 -12.11
CA ASN A 26 -17.74 1.18 -11.86
C ASN A 26 -17.57 -0.34 -11.89
N PHE A 27 -16.41 -0.79 -12.33
CA PHE A 27 -15.93 -2.14 -12.09
C PHE A 27 -14.44 -2.11 -11.78
N ARG A 28 -13.91 -3.20 -11.22
CA ARG A 28 -12.51 -3.27 -10.81
C ARG A 28 -11.76 -4.36 -11.56
N ILE A 29 -10.47 -4.10 -11.81
CA ILE A 29 -9.53 -5.03 -12.42
C ILE A 29 -8.33 -5.15 -11.47
N ASN A 30 -7.89 -6.38 -11.19
CA ASN A 30 -6.65 -6.62 -10.45
C ASN A 30 -5.47 -6.52 -11.41
N ILE A 31 -4.64 -5.49 -11.24
CA ILE A 31 -3.49 -5.24 -12.10
C ILE A 31 -2.22 -5.36 -11.27
N LYS A 32 -1.27 -6.18 -11.73
CA LYS A 32 -0.01 -6.42 -11.01
C LYS A 32 1.13 -5.60 -11.61
N THR A 33 1.77 -4.75 -10.81
CA THR A 33 3.00 -4.01 -11.15
C THR A 33 4.03 -4.17 -10.05
N THR A 34 5.22 -3.59 -10.20
CA THR A 34 6.20 -3.49 -9.10
C THR A 34 5.83 -2.36 -8.13
N LYS A 35 6.16 -2.53 -6.84
CA LYS A 35 6.24 -1.47 -5.83
C LYS A 35 7.59 -0.79 -5.94
N PHE A 36 7.61 0.54 -5.81
CA PHE A 36 8.88 1.27 -5.68
C PHE A 36 9.36 1.21 -4.23
N PRO A 37 10.59 0.72 -3.96
CA PRO A 37 11.16 0.81 -2.64
C PRO A 37 11.50 2.25 -2.26
N LEU A 38 11.74 2.52 -0.99
CA LEU A 38 12.17 3.85 -0.55
C LEU A 38 13.53 4.23 -1.13
N ASN A 39 14.46 3.28 -1.24
CA ASN A 39 15.82 3.53 -1.68
C ASN A 39 16.05 3.13 -3.14
N TYR A 40 16.82 3.93 -3.87
CA TYR A 40 17.38 3.52 -5.16
C TYR A 40 18.84 3.14 -5.02
N ILE A 41 19.16 1.88 -5.33
CA ILE A 41 20.51 1.37 -5.49
C ILE A 41 20.73 0.96 -6.95
N PRO A 42 21.86 1.31 -7.59
CA PRO A 42 22.18 0.89 -8.94
C PRO A 42 22.14 -0.63 -9.11
N GLU A 43 21.67 -1.07 -10.27
CA GLU A 43 21.44 -2.48 -10.58
C GLU A 43 22.65 -3.41 -10.37
N ASN A 44 23.86 -2.92 -10.62
CA ASN A 44 25.12 -3.64 -10.45
C ASN A 44 25.60 -3.72 -9.00
N GLU A 45 24.93 -3.04 -8.07
CA GLU A 45 25.27 -2.98 -6.63
C GLU A 45 24.14 -3.59 -5.77
N ARG A 46 23.25 -4.38 -6.40
CA ARG A 46 22.11 -5.01 -5.72
C ARG A 46 22.47 -6.43 -5.27
N SER A 47 23.49 -6.54 -4.42
CA SER A 47 23.84 -7.80 -3.76
C SER A 47 23.75 -7.68 -2.24
N PHE A 48 23.27 -8.73 -1.56
CA PHE A 48 23.10 -8.69 -0.11
C PHE A 48 23.39 -10.03 0.59
N SER A 49 23.84 -9.95 1.85
CA SER A 49 23.91 -11.09 2.76
C SER A 49 22.86 -10.99 3.86
N THR A 50 22.58 -12.10 4.53
CA THR A 50 21.72 -12.12 5.71
C THR A 50 22.35 -12.99 6.78
N LYS A 51 22.39 -12.50 8.01
CA LYS A 51 22.85 -13.25 9.18
C LYS A 51 21.84 -13.11 10.30
N ILE A 52 21.30 -14.24 10.75
CA ILE A 52 20.35 -14.28 11.87
C ILE A 52 21.04 -14.87 13.11
N THR A 53 21.09 -14.08 14.18
CA THR A 53 21.67 -14.48 15.46
C THR A 53 20.58 -14.64 16.53
N GLY A 54 20.85 -15.48 17.53
CA GLY A 54 19.90 -15.75 18.62
C GLY A 54 19.67 -17.24 18.90
N PRO A 55 18.57 -17.59 19.60
CA PRO A 55 18.15 -18.97 19.82
C PRO A 55 18.02 -19.78 18.53
N GLN A 56 18.30 -21.09 18.61
CA GLN A 56 18.32 -22.00 17.45
C GLN A 56 17.02 -21.99 16.63
N VAL A 57 15.87 -21.76 17.27
CA VAL A 57 14.57 -21.73 16.59
C VAL A 57 14.44 -20.61 15.53
N TYR A 58 15.23 -19.54 15.66
CA TYR A 58 15.18 -18.38 14.75
C TYR A 58 16.30 -18.37 13.71
N ARG A 59 17.34 -19.18 13.87
CA ARG A 59 18.55 -19.12 13.02
C ARG A 59 18.79 -20.43 12.30
N GLY A 60 19.51 -20.35 11.20
CA GLY A 60 19.79 -21.49 10.35
C GLY A 60 19.87 -21.02 8.90
N GLN A 61 20.65 -21.74 8.10
CA GLN A 61 20.82 -21.43 6.69
C GLN A 61 19.47 -21.42 5.95
N ASP A 62 18.56 -22.34 6.29
CA ASP A 62 17.20 -22.42 5.74
C ASP A 62 16.38 -21.14 6.02
N LYS A 63 16.56 -20.50 7.18
CA LYS A 63 15.87 -19.26 7.57
C LYS A 63 16.50 -18.05 6.90
N GLU A 64 17.83 -18.02 6.85
CA GLU A 64 18.57 -16.97 6.15
C GLU A 64 18.24 -16.97 4.65
N GLU A 65 18.14 -18.14 4.01
CA GLU A 65 17.75 -18.28 2.60
C GLU A 65 16.31 -17.81 2.32
N GLN A 66 15.41 -17.84 3.31
CA GLN A 66 14.04 -17.33 3.18
C GLN A 66 13.94 -15.79 3.21
N VAL A 67 15.01 -15.10 3.58
CA VAL A 67 15.06 -13.64 3.50
C VAL A 67 15.33 -13.23 2.05
N ASN A 68 14.39 -12.53 1.42
CA ASN A 68 14.44 -12.16 0.01
C ASN A 68 14.16 -10.67 -0.17
N ILE A 69 14.94 -10.02 -1.03
CA ILE A 69 14.71 -8.65 -1.47
C ILE A 69 14.52 -8.70 -2.99
N PHE A 70 13.31 -8.37 -3.45
CA PHE A 70 12.97 -8.46 -4.87
C PHE A 70 13.88 -7.56 -5.72
N GLY A 71 14.44 -8.10 -6.80
CA GLY A 71 15.40 -7.37 -7.64
C GLY A 71 16.82 -7.28 -7.06
N TRP A 72 17.15 -8.08 -6.04
CA TRP A 72 18.50 -8.24 -5.48
C TRP A 72 18.99 -9.68 -5.55
N ASN A 73 20.31 -9.84 -5.57
CA ASN A 73 20.97 -11.14 -5.51
C ASN A 73 21.52 -11.39 -4.10
N LYS A 74 21.20 -12.55 -3.53
CA LYS A 74 21.79 -12.96 -2.26
C LYS A 74 23.17 -13.56 -2.48
N THR A 75 24.17 -13.09 -1.73
CA THR A 75 25.55 -13.60 -1.74
C THR A 75 26.20 -13.42 -0.37
N ASN A 76 27.03 -14.38 0.03
CA ASN A 76 27.91 -14.24 1.20
C ASN A 76 29.30 -13.74 0.81
N GLU A 77 29.63 -13.76 -0.47
CA GLU A 77 30.90 -13.32 -1.01
C GLU A 77 30.81 -11.84 -1.39
N ASN A 78 31.46 -10.99 -0.58
CA ASN A 78 31.55 -9.54 -0.79
C ASN A 78 30.22 -8.86 -1.22
N PRO A 79 29.14 -8.99 -0.42
CA PRO A 79 27.87 -8.35 -0.71
C PRO A 79 27.98 -6.83 -0.64
N ASP A 80 27.13 -6.09 -1.36
CA ASP A 80 27.01 -4.63 -1.28
C ASP A 80 26.24 -4.18 -0.03
N MET A 81 25.37 -5.04 0.50
CA MET A 81 24.57 -4.81 1.70
C MET A 81 24.63 -5.98 2.68
N ASP A 82 24.78 -5.70 3.97
CA ASP A 82 24.69 -6.71 5.03
C ASP A 82 23.41 -6.50 5.83
N VAL A 83 22.61 -7.57 5.97
CA VAL A 83 21.44 -7.61 6.84
C VAL A 83 21.76 -8.43 8.07
N GLU A 84 21.81 -7.79 9.24
CA GLU A 84 21.99 -8.46 10.53
C GLU A 84 20.66 -8.50 11.28
N VAL A 85 20.22 -9.69 11.69
CA VAL A 85 18.99 -9.88 12.47
C VAL A 85 19.36 -10.46 13.83
N ASN A 86 19.02 -9.75 14.90
CA ASN A 86 19.29 -10.17 16.26
C ASN A 86 17.99 -10.58 16.94
N MET A 87 17.85 -11.86 17.24
CA MET A 87 16.68 -12.45 17.89
C MET A 87 17.02 -12.81 19.34
N SER A 88 16.13 -12.48 20.27
CA SER A 88 16.26 -12.88 21.67
C SER A 88 15.28 -14.00 22.03
N SER A 89 15.50 -14.65 23.16
CA SER A 89 14.57 -15.64 23.69
C SER A 89 13.18 -15.05 23.88
N PHE A 90 12.14 -15.84 23.59
CA PHE A 90 10.76 -15.43 23.79
C PHE A 90 10.51 -15.14 25.28
N ARG A 91 10.04 -13.93 25.58
CA ARG A 91 9.88 -13.46 26.94
C ARG A 91 8.46 -13.72 27.42
N ARG A 92 8.32 -14.56 28.44
CA ARG A 92 7.06 -14.74 29.16
C ARG A 92 6.86 -13.60 30.15
N GLY A 93 5.68 -12.98 30.09
CA GLY A 93 5.33 -11.87 30.98
C GLY A 93 5.07 -12.30 32.41
N GLN A 94 4.88 -11.31 33.27
CA GLN A 94 4.35 -11.54 34.61
C GLN A 94 2.82 -11.40 34.57
N PRO A 95 2.06 -12.33 35.18
CA PRO A 95 0.62 -12.22 35.23
C PRO A 95 0.17 -11.09 36.15
N GLN A 96 -0.85 -10.36 35.72
CA GLN A 96 -1.47 -9.28 36.47
C GLN A 96 -2.94 -9.62 36.73
N LEU A 97 -3.34 -9.64 38.00
CA LEU A 97 -4.74 -9.73 38.39
C LEU A 97 -5.40 -8.35 38.26
N SER A 98 -6.50 -8.30 37.53
CA SER A 98 -7.34 -7.12 37.35
C SER A 98 -8.76 -7.39 37.84
N ASN A 99 -9.49 -6.34 38.17
CA ASN A 99 -10.90 -6.45 38.56
C ASN A 99 -11.74 -5.26 38.06
N LYS A 100 -13.06 -5.48 37.98
CA LYS A 100 -14.07 -4.50 37.57
C LYS A 100 -15.33 -4.74 38.40
N VAL A 101 -15.88 -3.67 38.96
CA VAL A 101 -17.16 -3.71 39.67
C VAL A 101 -18.27 -3.33 38.70
N GLU A 102 -19.27 -4.20 38.58
CA GLU A 102 -20.51 -3.90 37.85
C GLU A 102 -21.65 -3.72 38.86
N GLU A 103 -22.29 -2.56 38.79
CA GLU A 103 -23.44 -2.22 39.63
C GLU A 103 -24.70 -2.22 38.78
N LYS A 104 -25.73 -2.90 39.24
CA LYS A 104 -27.10 -2.72 38.75
C LYS A 104 -27.78 -1.71 39.65
N LYS A 105 -28.35 -0.66 39.07
CA LYS A 105 -29.11 0.38 39.78
C LYS A 105 -30.59 0.31 39.41
N ASP A 106 -31.47 0.73 40.31
CA ASP A 106 -32.89 0.93 40.01
C ASP A 106 -33.14 2.25 39.27
N LYS A 107 -34.42 2.56 38.99
CA LYS A 107 -34.83 3.78 38.27
C LYS A 107 -34.52 5.07 39.06
N ASP A 108 -34.31 4.96 40.37
CA ASP A 108 -33.98 6.07 41.27
C ASP A 108 -32.46 6.20 41.47
N GLY A 109 -31.66 5.41 40.74
CA GLY A 109 -30.19 5.45 40.78
C GLY A 109 -29.58 4.72 41.99
N LYS A 110 -30.37 4.00 42.78
CA LYS A 110 -29.89 3.24 43.94
C LYS A 110 -29.35 1.89 43.50
N VAL A 111 -28.17 1.51 44.00
CA VAL A 111 -27.53 0.22 43.71
C VAL A 111 -28.36 -0.92 44.30
N ILE A 112 -28.85 -1.81 43.43
CA ILE A 112 -29.64 -3.01 43.78
C ILE A 112 -28.84 -4.31 43.69
N SER A 113 -27.72 -4.31 42.96
CA SER A 113 -26.78 -5.42 42.91
C SER A 113 -25.38 -4.91 42.60
N ARG A 114 -24.36 -5.54 43.20
CA ARG A 114 -22.95 -5.26 42.94
C ARG A 114 -22.23 -6.58 42.73
N THR A 115 -21.65 -6.77 41.55
CA THR A 115 -20.82 -7.93 41.23
C THR A 115 -19.41 -7.47 40.90
N THR A 116 -18.40 -8.07 41.54
CA THR A 116 -17.00 -7.82 41.18
C THR A 116 -16.52 -8.96 40.29
N TYR A 117 -16.02 -8.60 39.11
CA TYR A 117 -15.40 -9.53 38.18
C TYR A 117 -13.88 -9.40 38.23
N TYR A 118 -13.18 -10.53 38.25
CA TYR A 118 -11.74 -10.67 38.29
C TYR A 118 -11.25 -11.40 37.04
N TRP A 119 -10.07 -11.04 36.54
CA TRP A 119 -9.39 -11.72 35.44
C TRP A 119 -7.88 -11.56 35.55
N VAL A 120 -7.13 -12.49 34.98
CA VAL A 120 -5.67 -12.43 34.92
C VAL A 120 -5.26 -12.16 33.47
N SER A 121 -4.35 -11.22 33.28
CA SER A 121 -3.73 -10.92 31.98
C SER A 121 -2.22 -11.11 32.03
N VAL A 122 -1.62 -11.66 30.97
CA VAL A 122 -0.16 -11.73 30.80
C VAL A 122 0.23 -11.29 29.39
N SER A 123 1.30 -10.50 29.27
CA SER A 123 1.87 -10.10 27.98
C SER A 123 3.15 -10.87 27.70
N ASN A 124 3.15 -11.71 26.67
CA ASN A 124 4.33 -12.44 26.21
C ASN A 124 4.90 -11.73 24.98
N THR A 125 6.23 -11.66 24.86
CA THR A 125 6.86 -10.84 23.82
C THR A 125 7.96 -11.61 23.10
N GLY A 126 7.83 -11.71 21.78
CA GLY A 126 8.93 -12.03 20.89
C GLY A 126 9.78 -10.79 20.66
N ILE A 127 11.10 -10.93 20.72
CA ILE A 127 12.02 -9.80 20.69
C ILE A 127 12.99 -9.99 19.53
N GLY A 128 13.04 -9.01 18.64
CA GLY A 128 13.93 -9.03 17.49
C GLY A 128 14.25 -7.63 16.97
N LEU A 129 15.43 -7.49 16.36
CA LEU A 129 15.92 -6.27 15.76
C LEU A 129 16.61 -6.59 14.43
N VAL A 130 16.18 -5.94 13.35
CA VAL A 130 16.86 -5.97 12.05
C VAL A 130 17.75 -4.74 11.95
N LYS A 131 18.99 -4.91 11.52
CA LYS A 131 19.93 -3.85 11.17
C LYS A 131 20.37 -4.03 9.72
N VAL A 132 20.43 -2.93 8.99
CA VAL A 132 20.88 -2.89 7.59
C VAL A 132 22.13 -2.05 7.51
N PHE A 133 23.16 -2.58 6.86
CA PHE A 133 24.42 -1.91 6.59
C PHE A 133 24.69 -1.87 5.08
N GLY A 134 24.99 -0.70 4.53
CA GLY A 134 25.15 -0.53 3.09
C GLY A 134 24.91 0.92 2.66
N LYS A 135 24.43 1.10 1.43
CA LYS A 135 24.12 2.43 0.89
C LYS A 135 22.69 2.85 1.23
N LYS A 136 22.52 4.15 1.46
CA LYS A 136 21.23 4.81 1.66
C LYS A 136 21.06 5.91 0.62
N ASN A 137 19.96 5.83 -0.13
CA ASN A 137 19.61 6.82 -1.12
C ASN A 137 18.08 6.83 -1.23
N GLU A 138 17.45 7.53 -0.29
CA GLU A 138 15.99 7.60 -0.15
C GLU A 138 15.37 8.52 -1.21
N LEU A 139 14.22 8.14 -1.74
CA LEU A 139 13.37 9.00 -2.53
C LEU A 139 12.99 10.23 -1.68
N PRO A 140 13.36 11.46 -2.09
CA PRO A 140 13.07 12.65 -1.29
C PRO A 140 11.57 12.80 -1.04
N VAL A 141 11.18 13.09 0.20
CA VAL A 141 9.77 13.31 0.53
C VAL A 141 9.31 14.64 -0.07
N VAL A 142 8.30 14.61 -0.93
CA VAL A 142 7.63 15.82 -1.41
C VAL A 142 6.48 16.11 -0.46
N LEU A 143 6.74 16.96 0.54
CA LEU A 143 5.74 17.37 1.51
C LEU A 143 4.81 18.40 0.89
N SER A 144 3.49 18.26 1.09
CA SER A 144 2.57 19.37 0.85
C SER A 144 2.92 20.56 1.76
N LYS A 145 2.53 21.79 1.37
CA LYS A 145 2.77 22.99 2.19
C LYS A 145 2.33 22.82 3.66
N LYS A 146 1.17 22.19 3.86
CA LYS A 146 0.61 21.89 5.18
C LYS A 146 1.43 20.87 5.97
N GLN A 147 2.03 19.88 5.31
CA GLN A 147 2.90 18.89 5.95
C GLN A 147 4.28 19.49 6.28
N MET A 148 4.83 20.34 5.41
CA MET A 148 6.08 21.07 5.70
C MET A 148 5.93 21.96 6.94
N GLU A 149 4.83 22.70 7.06
CA GLU A 149 4.56 23.54 8.24
C GLU A 149 4.43 22.71 9.52
N LYS A 150 3.74 21.57 9.44
CA LYS A 150 3.58 20.64 10.58
C LYS A 150 4.91 20.02 11.01
N GLN A 151 5.78 19.66 10.06
CA GLN A 151 7.10 19.10 10.34
C GLN A 151 8.02 20.15 10.96
N LYS A 152 8.10 21.36 10.40
CA LYS A 152 8.86 22.47 10.99
C LYS A 152 8.40 22.79 12.41
N ALA A 153 7.09 22.77 12.66
CA ALA A 153 6.54 22.97 14.00
C ALA A 153 6.90 21.83 14.98
N LYS A 154 7.02 20.58 14.50
CA LYS A 154 7.44 19.44 15.32
C LYS A 154 8.93 19.51 15.66
N GLU A 155 9.78 19.77 14.66
CA GLU A 155 11.22 19.93 14.84
C GLU A 155 11.55 21.12 15.75
N ALA A 156 10.85 22.24 15.60
CA ALA A 156 11.00 23.38 16.50
C ALA A 156 10.62 23.04 17.94
N LYS A 157 9.55 22.27 18.16
CA LYS A 157 9.15 21.82 19.51
C LYS A 157 10.11 20.82 20.12
N GLU A 158 10.65 19.89 19.32
CA GLU A 158 11.66 18.94 19.81
C GLU A 158 12.98 19.63 20.14
N LYS A 159 13.39 20.61 19.32
CA LYS A 159 14.54 21.46 19.59
C LYS A 159 14.32 22.30 20.85
N GLU A 160 13.17 22.96 20.99
CA GLU A 160 12.85 23.74 22.20
C GLU A 160 12.81 22.87 23.46
N LYS A 161 12.31 21.63 23.37
CA LYS A 161 12.36 20.67 24.48
C LYS A 161 13.79 20.29 24.84
N LYS A 162 14.63 19.97 23.86
CA LYS A 162 16.05 19.66 24.08
C LYS A 162 16.80 20.85 24.66
N ASP A 163 16.57 22.05 24.13
CA ASP A 163 17.20 23.29 24.60
C ASP A 163 16.77 23.60 26.05
N LYS A 164 15.50 23.38 26.41
CA LYS A 164 15.01 23.49 27.79
C LYS A 164 15.60 22.42 28.71
N GLU A 165 15.68 21.18 28.26
CA GLU A 165 16.28 20.08 29.03
C GLU A 165 17.78 20.30 29.31
N ILE A 166 18.50 20.90 28.37
CA ILE A 166 19.89 21.33 28.54
C ILE A 166 19.97 22.54 29.48
N ALA A 167 19.10 23.55 29.32
CA ALA A 167 19.12 24.79 30.10
C ALA A 167 18.73 24.58 31.58
N ASP A 168 17.71 23.75 31.84
CA ASP A 168 17.15 23.49 33.17
C ASP A 168 17.99 22.48 33.97
N ASN A 169 18.99 21.85 33.34
CA ASN A 169 19.88 20.88 33.98
C ASN A 169 21.25 21.51 34.31
N PRO A 170 21.54 21.82 35.59
CA PRO A 170 22.81 22.44 36.01
C PRO A 170 24.05 21.60 35.68
N PHE A 171 23.88 20.30 35.44
CA PHE A 171 24.96 19.37 35.13
C PHE A 171 25.28 19.26 33.63
N LEU A 172 24.46 19.83 32.74
CA LEU A 172 24.65 19.78 31.29
C LEU A 172 25.27 21.07 30.71
N GLN A 173 25.48 22.10 31.53
CA GLN A 173 25.94 23.42 31.04
C GLN A 173 27.41 23.46 30.58
N ASN A 174 28.22 22.42 30.88
CA ASN A 174 29.64 22.33 30.52
C ASN A 174 30.05 20.92 30.04
N VAL A 175 29.10 20.09 29.60
CA VAL A 175 29.41 18.74 29.12
C VAL A 175 29.61 18.79 27.61
N GLU A 176 30.77 18.33 27.16
CA GLU A 176 31.05 18.06 25.74
C GLU A 176 30.12 16.92 25.31
N THR A 177 29.08 17.25 24.53
CA THR A 177 28.03 16.31 24.12
C THR A 177 28.40 15.46 22.91
N GLU A 178 29.61 15.60 22.37
CA GLU A 178 30.14 14.68 21.37
C GLU A 178 30.58 13.40 22.06
N VAL A 179 29.66 12.46 22.15
CA VAL A 179 29.99 11.08 22.45
C VAL A 179 30.70 10.53 21.21
N GLU A 180 32.02 10.31 21.29
CA GLU A 180 32.70 9.42 20.35
C GLU A 180 31.88 8.13 20.29
N GLU A 181 31.40 7.78 19.08
CA GLU A 181 30.62 6.57 18.86
C GLU A 181 31.36 5.38 19.50
N VAL A 182 30.81 4.86 20.59
CA VAL A 182 31.19 3.55 21.11
C VAL A 182 30.88 2.60 19.96
N LYS A 183 31.92 2.16 19.26
CA LYS A 183 31.81 1.18 18.17
C LYS A 183 31.07 -0.03 18.72
N GLU A 184 29.79 -0.09 18.42
CA GLU A 184 28.99 -1.29 18.64
C GLU A 184 29.75 -2.41 17.91
N VAL A 185 29.89 -3.57 18.56
CA VAL A 185 30.56 -4.71 17.93
C VAL A 185 29.63 -5.23 16.82
N THR A 186 29.67 -4.59 15.66
CA THR A 186 28.99 -5.00 14.44
C THR A 186 29.93 -5.89 13.65
N SER A 187 29.40 -6.92 12.98
CA SER A 187 30.24 -7.76 12.11
C SER A 187 30.47 -7.14 10.74
N SER A 188 29.63 -6.19 10.32
CA SER A 188 29.81 -5.42 9.09
C SER A 188 30.78 -4.24 9.26
N LYS A 189 31.61 -4.03 8.23
CA LYS A 189 32.47 -2.83 8.05
C LYS A 189 31.76 -1.72 7.26
N LYS A 190 30.54 -1.96 6.80
CA LYS A 190 29.74 -1.01 6.02
C LYS A 190 29.00 -0.05 6.95
N GLU A 191 28.58 1.09 6.41
CA GLU A 191 27.81 2.09 7.14
C GLU A 191 26.45 1.53 7.57
N HIS A 192 26.07 1.74 8.84
CA HIS A 192 24.73 1.42 9.33
C HIS A 192 23.72 2.43 8.80
N VAL A 193 22.62 1.95 8.21
CA VAL A 193 21.65 2.83 7.53
C VAL A 193 20.23 2.71 8.05
N TYR A 194 19.84 1.54 8.57
CA TYR A 194 18.52 1.35 9.18
C TYR A 194 18.53 0.36 10.34
N SER A 195 17.62 0.57 11.27
CA SER A 195 17.26 -0.37 12.33
C SER A 195 15.74 -0.50 12.40
N GLN A 196 15.21 -1.72 12.43
CA GLN A 196 13.79 -2.00 12.57
C GLN A 196 13.54 -2.95 13.74
N ASN A 197 12.75 -2.49 14.71
CA ASN A 197 12.27 -3.34 15.78
C ASN A 197 11.17 -4.26 15.23
N ILE A 198 11.38 -5.57 15.30
CA ILE A 198 10.43 -6.60 14.90
C ILE A 198 9.90 -7.39 16.10
N SER A 199 9.97 -6.79 17.29
CA SER A 199 9.39 -7.35 18.50
C SER A 199 7.86 -7.28 18.44
N GLN A 200 7.19 -8.32 18.94
CA GLN A 200 5.74 -8.39 18.97
C GLN A 200 5.27 -8.89 20.34
N SER A 201 4.27 -8.21 20.90
CA SER A 201 3.66 -8.58 22.18
C SER A 201 2.27 -9.17 21.97
N TYR A 202 2.00 -10.27 22.67
CA TYR A 202 0.75 -11.00 22.63
C TYR A 202 0.16 -11.07 24.04
N VAL A 203 -1.13 -10.79 24.17
CA VAL A 203 -1.82 -10.76 25.46
C VAL A 203 -2.73 -11.98 25.57
N TYR A 204 -2.53 -12.77 26.63
CA TYR A 204 -3.52 -13.75 27.06
C TYR A 204 -4.30 -13.16 28.23
N GLU A 205 -5.62 -13.17 28.13
CA GLU A 205 -6.56 -12.80 29.19
C GLU A 205 -7.45 -14.00 29.52
N THR A 206 -7.62 -14.29 30.82
CA THR A 206 -8.59 -15.31 31.28
C THR A 206 -10.03 -14.85 31.05
N GLY A 207 -11.00 -15.76 31.25
CA GLY A 207 -12.39 -15.35 31.43
C GLY A 207 -12.58 -14.35 32.59
N ARG A 208 -13.76 -13.72 32.63
CA ARG A 208 -14.18 -12.88 33.76
C ARG A 208 -14.87 -13.75 34.81
N PHE A 209 -14.34 -13.78 36.02
CA PHE A 209 -14.85 -14.64 37.11
C PHE A 209 -15.28 -13.80 38.32
N THR A 210 -16.25 -14.26 39.11
CA THR A 210 -16.66 -13.58 40.34
C THR A 210 -15.71 -13.82 41.52
N SER A 211 -14.68 -14.66 41.33
CA SER A 211 -13.64 -14.97 42.32
C SER A 211 -12.25 -14.84 41.70
N ALA A 212 -11.37 -14.12 42.40
CA ALA A 212 -9.96 -14.03 42.02
C ALA A 212 -9.27 -15.41 41.96
N ASN A 213 -9.67 -16.35 42.82
CA ASN A 213 -9.12 -17.71 42.80
C ASN A 213 -9.53 -18.47 41.53
N GLN A 214 -10.75 -18.27 41.03
CA GLN A 214 -11.19 -18.88 39.77
C GLN A 214 -10.38 -18.33 38.59
N ALA A 215 -10.16 -17.01 38.54
CA ALA A 215 -9.30 -16.40 37.52
C ALA A 215 -7.87 -16.95 37.56
N TRP A 216 -7.28 -17.13 38.74
CA TRP A 216 -5.95 -17.74 38.87
C TRP A 216 -5.91 -19.22 38.48
N ASN A 217 -6.96 -19.98 38.78
CA ASN A 217 -7.04 -21.40 38.39
C ASN A 217 -7.17 -21.56 36.88
N ASP A 218 -7.96 -20.70 36.22
CA ASP A 218 -8.05 -20.64 34.76
C ASP A 218 -6.68 -20.29 34.15
N TYR A 219 -6.03 -19.24 34.66
CA TYR A 219 -4.69 -18.85 34.21
C TYR A 219 -3.68 -20.00 34.35
N ARG A 220 -3.59 -20.64 35.52
CA ARG A 220 -2.63 -21.73 35.76
C ARG A 220 -2.85 -22.91 34.81
N SER A 221 -4.10 -23.21 34.48
CA SER A 221 -4.45 -24.29 33.56
C SER A 221 -4.04 -24.01 32.12
N ASN A 222 -4.05 -22.74 31.69
CA ASN A 222 -3.94 -22.38 30.28
C ASN A 222 -2.65 -21.63 29.89
N ASN A 223 -1.97 -20.96 30.84
CA ASN A 223 -0.89 -20.00 30.53
C ASN A 223 0.27 -20.61 29.71
N VAL A 224 0.65 -21.87 29.98
CA VAL A 224 1.75 -22.52 29.25
C VAL A 224 1.38 -22.75 27.80
N THR A 225 0.18 -23.27 27.55
CA THR A 225 -0.35 -23.47 26.20
C THR A 225 -0.46 -22.15 25.45
N GLN A 226 -1.00 -21.11 26.09
CA GLN A 226 -1.14 -19.79 25.47
C GLN A 226 0.22 -19.14 25.20
N ALA A 227 1.20 -19.27 26.10
CA ALA A 227 2.55 -18.78 25.87
C ALA A 227 3.23 -19.49 24.70
N ASN A 228 3.09 -20.82 24.58
CA ASN A 228 3.61 -21.58 23.46
C ASN A 228 2.92 -21.20 22.14
N ASN A 229 1.60 -20.96 22.16
CA ASN A 229 0.88 -20.49 20.98
C ASN A 229 1.41 -19.12 20.51
N HIS A 230 1.59 -18.17 21.43
CA HIS A 230 2.17 -16.86 21.11
C HIS A 230 3.61 -16.97 20.56
N GLU A 231 4.43 -17.84 21.16
CA GLU A 231 5.80 -18.10 20.69
C GLU A 231 5.79 -18.68 19.27
N ASN A 232 4.94 -19.66 19.00
CA ASN A 232 4.77 -20.23 17.66
C ASN A 232 4.27 -19.20 16.65
N THR A 233 3.31 -18.33 17.03
CA THR A 233 2.86 -17.23 16.17
C THR A 233 4.02 -16.29 15.82
N TYR A 234 4.89 -15.97 16.77
CA TYR A 234 6.07 -15.15 16.53
C TYR A 234 7.07 -15.84 15.59
N ILE A 235 7.39 -17.12 15.87
CA ILE A 235 8.28 -17.95 15.04
C ILE A 235 7.76 -18.05 13.60
N SER A 236 6.44 -18.13 13.39
CA SER A 236 5.85 -18.22 12.06
C SER A 236 5.78 -16.88 11.32
N SER A 237 5.98 -15.74 11.97
CA SER A 237 5.76 -14.42 11.38
C SER A 237 7.00 -13.52 11.29
N TYR A 238 8.05 -13.76 12.08
CA TYR A 238 9.22 -12.85 12.11
C TYR A 238 9.92 -12.70 10.75
N LEU A 239 10.03 -13.77 9.95
CA LEU A 239 10.61 -13.71 8.60
C LEU A 239 9.78 -12.81 7.68
N ASN A 240 8.45 -12.82 7.80
CA ASN A 240 7.59 -11.93 7.04
C ASN A 240 7.85 -10.47 7.45
N SER A 241 8.01 -10.19 8.75
CA SER A 241 8.36 -8.84 9.20
C SER A 241 9.71 -8.36 8.67
N ILE A 242 10.71 -9.24 8.62
CA ILE A 242 12.02 -8.94 8.01
C ILE A 242 11.86 -8.65 6.52
N ASN A 243 11.19 -9.54 5.78
CA ASN A 243 11.01 -9.42 4.35
C ASN A 243 10.21 -8.17 3.97
N SER A 244 9.09 -7.88 4.64
CA SER A 244 8.31 -6.66 4.40
C SER A 244 9.16 -5.42 4.60
N PHE A 245 9.87 -5.31 5.73
CA PHE A 245 10.74 -4.17 6.00
C PHE A 245 11.84 -3.99 4.93
N LEU A 246 12.55 -5.07 4.58
CA LEU A 246 13.62 -4.98 3.59
C LEU A 246 13.09 -4.65 2.20
N ASN A 247 11.93 -5.19 1.81
CA ASN A 247 11.33 -4.90 0.50
C ASN A 247 10.75 -3.49 0.44
N ASP A 248 10.19 -2.96 1.53
CA ASP A 248 9.79 -1.56 1.61
C ASP A 248 10.97 -0.61 1.42
N MET A 249 12.11 -0.96 2.01
CA MET A 249 13.30 -0.12 1.94
C MET A 249 14.04 -0.27 0.60
N TYR A 250 14.12 -1.47 0.02
CA TYR A 250 15.04 -1.76 -1.09
C TYR A 250 14.47 -2.65 -2.21
N GLY A 251 13.36 -3.34 -1.99
CA GLY A 251 12.83 -4.36 -2.90
C GLY A 251 11.84 -3.84 -3.94
N TYR A 252 11.94 -4.37 -5.15
CA TYR A 252 11.04 -4.11 -6.27
C TYR A 252 9.94 -5.19 -6.37
N GLY A 253 9.23 -5.39 -5.27
CA GLY A 253 8.30 -6.50 -5.11
C GLY A 253 6.99 -6.36 -5.89
N PRO A 254 6.21 -7.45 -6.01
CA PRO A 254 4.88 -7.43 -6.60
C PRO A 254 3.90 -6.55 -5.81
N PHE A 255 3.08 -5.80 -6.53
CA PHE A 255 2.01 -4.98 -5.97
C PHE A 255 0.73 -5.15 -6.78
N ILE A 256 -0.40 -5.34 -6.10
CA ILE A 256 -1.70 -5.55 -6.72
C ILE A 256 -2.53 -4.27 -6.57
N HIS A 257 -2.92 -3.70 -7.71
CA HIS A 257 -3.86 -2.59 -7.79
C HIS A 257 -5.28 -3.10 -8.01
N TYR A 258 -6.22 -2.66 -7.18
CA TYR A 258 -7.67 -2.83 -7.43
C TYR A 258 -8.19 -1.67 -8.28
N ALA A 259 -7.78 -1.65 -9.55
CA ALA A 259 -8.00 -0.51 -10.43
C ALA A 259 -9.47 -0.33 -10.83
N LYS A 260 -10.05 0.83 -10.52
CA LYS A 260 -11.39 1.22 -10.98
C LYS A 260 -11.39 1.59 -12.46
N PHE A 261 -12.39 1.10 -13.19
CA PHE A 261 -12.76 1.46 -14.57
C PHE A 261 -14.27 1.70 -14.68
N LYS A 262 -14.70 2.32 -15.79
CA LYS A 262 -16.09 2.65 -16.10
C LYS A 262 -16.67 1.65 -17.09
N LYS A 263 -17.90 1.19 -16.84
CA LYS A 263 -18.73 0.41 -17.77
C LYS A 263 -20.05 1.13 -18.04
N LEU A 264 -20.62 0.94 -19.22
CA LEU A 264 -21.94 1.46 -19.57
C LEU A 264 -23.01 0.47 -19.12
N ASP A 265 -23.94 0.88 -18.26
CA ASP A 265 -25.02 0.04 -17.71
C ASP A 265 -26.37 0.27 -18.43
N SER A 266 -26.37 1.08 -19.48
CA SER A 266 -27.57 1.37 -20.26
C SER A 266 -27.67 0.45 -21.48
N GLU A 267 -28.22 -0.76 -21.30
CA GLU A 267 -28.33 -1.79 -22.35
C GLU A 267 -28.98 -1.33 -23.66
N LYS A 268 -29.89 -0.35 -23.57
CA LYS A 268 -30.61 0.21 -24.72
C LYS A 268 -29.84 1.31 -25.45
N HIS A 269 -28.70 1.74 -24.93
CA HIS A 269 -27.88 2.77 -25.56
C HIS A 269 -27.16 2.16 -26.79
N PRO A 270 -27.08 2.83 -27.95
CA PRO A 270 -26.47 2.31 -29.16
C PRO A 270 -25.01 1.87 -29.00
N GLU A 271 -24.27 2.49 -28.07
CA GLU A 271 -22.88 2.11 -27.77
C GLU A 271 -22.74 0.95 -26.79
N TYR A 272 -23.83 0.48 -26.16
CA TYR A 272 -23.75 -0.51 -25.08
C TYR A 272 -22.92 -1.74 -25.47
N THR A 273 -23.24 -2.38 -26.58
CA THR A 273 -22.57 -3.61 -27.00
C THR A 273 -21.08 -3.41 -27.26
N MET A 274 -20.69 -2.32 -27.93
CA MET A 274 -19.27 -2.06 -28.21
C MET A 274 -18.51 -1.63 -26.97
N PHE A 275 -19.13 -0.83 -26.10
CA PHE A 275 -18.53 -0.41 -24.84
C PHE A 275 -18.31 -1.60 -23.90
N ASP A 276 -19.31 -2.48 -23.78
CA ASP A 276 -19.22 -3.71 -22.99
C ASP A 276 -18.13 -4.66 -23.54
N ASN A 277 -18.09 -4.88 -24.86
CA ASN A 277 -17.03 -5.67 -25.49
C ASN A 277 -15.63 -5.08 -25.23
N ALA A 278 -15.47 -3.77 -25.37
CA ALA A 278 -14.21 -3.09 -25.11
C ALA A 278 -13.78 -3.21 -23.64
N THR A 279 -14.70 -3.03 -22.68
CA THR A 279 -14.39 -3.15 -21.25
C THR A 279 -14.07 -4.60 -20.83
N LYS A 280 -14.76 -5.60 -21.39
CA LYS A 280 -14.45 -7.02 -21.17
C LYS A 280 -13.08 -7.40 -21.74
N ALA A 281 -12.77 -6.98 -22.96
CA ALA A 281 -11.47 -7.22 -23.57
C ALA A 281 -10.34 -6.51 -22.79
N MET A 282 -10.56 -5.26 -22.38
CA MET A 282 -9.64 -4.48 -21.55
C MET A 282 -9.30 -5.22 -20.26
N LYS A 283 -10.32 -5.76 -19.57
CA LYS A 283 -10.14 -6.58 -18.37
C LYS A 283 -9.24 -7.79 -18.64
N LEU A 284 -9.57 -8.59 -19.64
CA LEU A 284 -8.79 -9.79 -20.00
C LEU A 284 -7.34 -9.49 -20.37
N ILE A 285 -7.05 -8.32 -20.95
CA ILE A 285 -5.69 -7.90 -21.32
C ILE A 285 -4.92 -7.43 -20.07
N LEU A 286 -5.51 -6.55 -19.26
CA LEU A 286 -4.83 -5.98 -18.09
C LEU A 286 -4.60 -6.99 -16.96
N GLU A 287 -5.47 -8.00 -16.80
CA GLU A 287 -5.26 -9.09 -15.83
C GLU A 287 -4.05 -9.98 -16.15
N LYS A 288 -3.50 -9.90 -17.37
CA LYS A 288 -2.25 -10.57 -17.76
C LYS A 288 -1.00 -9.82 -17.31
N MET A 289 -1.11 -8.56 -16.88
CA MET A 289 0.05 -7.81 -16.38
C MET A 289 0.68 -8.54 -15.20
N ARG A 290 2.01 -8.61 -15.20
CA ARG A 290 2.82 -9.13 -14.10
C ARG A 290 3.94 -8.15 -13.82
N TYR A 291 4.27 -7.98 -12.54
CA TYR A 291 5.34 -7.08 -12.10
C TYR A 291 6.72 -7.45 -12.69
N ASN A 292 6.90 -8.70 -13.08
CA ASN A 292 8.15 -9.31 -13.49
C ASN A 292 8.16 -9.73 -14.98
N GLN A 293 7.24 -9.20 -15.78
CA GLN A 293 7.15 -9.48 -17.22
C GLN A 293 7.05 -8.17 -18.02
N PRO A 294 7.60 -8.14 -19.25
CA PRO A 294 7.45 -6.99 -20.14
C PRO A 294 6.00 -6.81 -20.58
N ILE A 295 5.64 -5.57 -20.94
CA ILE A 295 4.27 -5.18 -21.31
C ILE A 295 4.07 -4.95 -22.81
N ASP A 296 5.06 -5.24 -23.66
CA ASP A 296 5.00 -4.93 -25.10
C ASP A 296 3.75 -5.50 -25.80
N GLN A 297 3.42 -6.77 -25.49
CA GLN A 297 2.23 -7.41 -26.06
C GLN A 297 0.93 -6.82 -25.49
N ILE A 298 0.94 -6.40 -24.22
CA ILE A 298 -0.21 -5.77 -23.55
C ILE A 298 -0.49 -4.40 -24.18
N GLU A 299 0.54 -3.61 -24.44
CA GLU A 299 0.43 -2.33 -25.16
C GLU A 299 -0.15 -2.52 -26.56
N LYS A 300 0.35 -3.52 -27.29
CA LYS A 300 -0.15 -3.87 -28.63
C LYS A 300 -1.63 -4.27 -28.58
N ASP A 301 -2.01 -5.19 -27.70
CA ASP A 301 -3.38 -5.70 -27.58
C ASP A 301 -4.36 -4.62 -27.13
N MET A 302 -3.90 -3.60 -26.39
CA MET A 302 -4.73 -2.49 -25.92
C MET A 302 -5.02 -1.43 -27.01
N THR A 303 -4.24 -1.40 -28.10
CA THR A 303 -4.36 -0.41 -29.19
C THR A 303 -5.79 -0.27 -29.79
N PRO A 304 -6.51 -1.36 -30.14
CA PRO A 304 -7.89 -1.24 -30.63
C PRO A 304 -8.85 -0.65 -29.61
N ILE A 305 -8.66 -0.94 -28.31
CA ILE A 305 -9.50 -0.43 -27.21
C ILE A 305 -9.24 1.06 -26.99
N ILE A 306 -7.97 1.47 -27.00
CA ILE A 306 -7.56 2.88 -26.97
C ILE A 306 -8.21 3.66 -28.12
N SER A 307 -8.14 3.11 -29.34
CA SER A 307 -8.73 3.72 -30.54
C SER A 307 -10.26 3.86 -30.41
N TYR A 308 -10.93 2.86 -29.83
CA TYR A 308 -12.37 2.90 -29.59
C TYR A 308 -12.75 4.01 -28.60
N PHE A 309 -12.10 4.09 -27.43
CA PHE A 309 -12.43 5.12 -26.43
C PHE A 309 -12.11 6.53 -26.93
N ASP A 310 -11.02 6.73 -27.67
CA ASP A 310 -10.75 8.01 -28.36
C ASP A 310 -11.87 8.37 -29.36
N GLY A 311 -12.40 7.39 -30.07
CA GLY A 311 -13.57 7.55 -30.94
C GLY A 311 -14.83 7.98 -30.18
N ILE A 312 -15.09 7.42 -28.99
CA ILE A 312 -16.21 7.83 -28.13
C ILE A 312 -16.07 9.29 -27.69
N ILE A 313 -14.87 9.71 -27.27
CA ILE A 313 -14.61 11.10 -26.86
C ILE A 313 -14.93 12.08 -27.99
N LYS A 314 -14.57 11.73 -29.24
CA LYS A 314 -14.84 12.55 -30.43
C LYS A 314 -16.32 12.56 -30.81
N LYS A 315 -16.99 11.41 -30.70
CA LYS A 315 -18.40 11.25 -31.07
C LYS A 315 -19.36 11.98 -30.11
N TYR A 316 -19.06 11.95 -28.82
CA TYR A 316 -19.90 12.50 -27.75
C TYR A 316 -19.27 13.79 -27.20
N ASN A 317 -19.31 14.87 -27.97
CA ASN A 317 -18.60 16.12 -27.65
C ASN A 317 -19.52 17.31 -27.37
N LYS A 318 -20.84 17.10 -27.35
CA LYS A 318 -21.80 18.17 -27.11
C LYS A 318 -21.91 18.50 -25.63
N ASP A 319 -22.38 19.71 -25.34
CA ASP A 319 -22.67 20.18 -23.97
C ASP A 319 -23.99 19.59 -23.41
N GLU A 320 -24.28 18.33 -23.74
CA GLU A 320 -25.47 17.60 -23.30
C GLU A 320 -25.09 16.58 -22.21
N LYS A 321 -25.97 16.38 -21.21
CA LYS A 321 -25.68 15.52 -20.06
C LYS A 321 -25.27 14.09 -20.45
N GLY A 322 -25.92 13.51 -21.47
CA GLY A 322 -25.61 12.17 -21.97
C GLY A 322 -24.22 12.11 -22.61
N ASP A 323 -23.92 13.06 -23.49
CA ASP A 323 -22.62 13.20 -24.16
C ASP A 323 -21.49 13.40 -23.14
N LYS A 324 -21.68 14.31 -22.16
CA LYS A 324 -20.70 14.53 -21.09
C LYS A 324 -20.37 13.24 -20.33
N LYS A 325 -21.38 12.43 -19.98
CA LYS A 325 -21.19 11.15 -19.30
C LYS A 325 -20.42 10.14 -20.14
N MET A 326 -20.77 10.00 -21.42
CA MET A 326 -20.08 9.09 -22.35
C MET A 326 -18.62 9.52 -22.56
N LYS A 327 -18.39 10.81 -22.79
CA LYS A 327 -17.07 11.41 -22.93
C LYS A 327 -16.23 11.17 -21.68
N TYR A 328 -16.77 11.48 -20.50
CA TYR A 328 -16.10 11.27 -19.22
C TYR A 328 -15.73 9.79 -19.01
N ALA A 329 -16.66 8.86 -19.25
CA ALA A 329 -16.39 7.44 -19.06
C ALA A 329 -15.24 6.93 -19.95
N ALA A 330 -15.20 7.39 -21.21
CA ALA A 330 -14.12 7.08 -22.14
C ALA A 330 -12.79 7.75 -21.74
N GLN A 331 -12.80 9.03 -21.35
CA GLN A 331 -11.62 9.75 -20.85
C GLN A 331 -11.03 9.06 -19.61
N TYR A 332 -11.88 8.70 -18.64
CA TYR A 332 -11.47 8.04 -17.42
C TYR A 332 -10.80 6.69 -17.72
N ASN A 333 -11.44 5.86 -18.56
CA ASN A 333 -10.86 4.57 -18.96
C ASN A 333 -9.54 4.74 -19.70
N LEU A 334 -9.46 5.70 -20.62
CA LEU A 334 -8.26 5.97 -21.40
C LEU A 334 -7.11 6.48 -20.52
N ALA A 335 -7.38 7.40 -19.58
CA ALA A 335 -6.41 7.89 -18.62
C ALA A 335 -5.86 6.75 -17.75
N ARG A 336 -6.73 5.86 -17.27
CA ARG A 336 -6.35 4.71 -16.44
C ARG A 336 -5.58 3.65 -17.24
N ILE A 337 -5.96 3.35 -18.47
CA ILE A 337 -5.19 2.50 -19.39
C ILE A 337 -3.77 3.06 -19.53
N PHE A 338 -3.63 4.32 -19.95
CA PHE A 338 -2.30 4.92 -20.13
C PHE A 338 -1.50 4.98 -18.83
N GLN A 339 -2.16 5.17 -17.69
CA GLN A 339 -1.48 5.15 -16.40
C GLN A 339 -0.84 3.79 -16.14
N PHE A 340 -1.53 2.67 -16.42
CA PHE A 340 -0.98 1.32 -16.23
C PHE A 340 0.00 0.87 -17.32
N LEU A 341 -0.08 1.46 -18.51
CA LEU A 341 0.97 1.30 -19.53
C LEU A 341 2.17 2.24 -19.31
N ASP A 342 2.25 2.89 -18.15
CA ASP A 342 3.30 3.86 -17.78
C ASP A 342 3.48 5.00 -18.79
N ARG A 343 2.42 5.35 -19.52
CA ARG A 343 2.35 6.51 -20.41
C ARG A 343 1.81 7.73 -19.67
N HIS A 344 2.50 8.10 -18.60
CA HIS A 344 2.05 9.12 -17.66
C HIS A 344 1.87 10.51 -18.27
N ASP A 345 2.64 10.88 -19.29
CA ASP A 345 2.43 12.15 -20.00
C ASP A 345 1.06 12.20 -20.67
N LYS A 346 0.63 11.10 -21.31
CA LYS A 346 -0.72 10.99 -21.89
C LYS A 346 -1.80 11.02 -20.82
N THR A 347 -1.58 10.38 -19.68
CA THR A 347 -2.52 10.44 -18.54
C THR A 347 -2.67 11.87 -18.03
N ILE A 348 -1.57 12.62 -17.90
CA ILE A 348 -1.59 14.04 -17.48
C ILE A 348 -2.33 14.90 -18.52
N GLU A 349 -2.08 14.68 -19.80
CA GLU A 349 -2.79 15.38 -20.89
C GLU A 349 -4.31 15.16 -20.79
N ILE A 350 -4.75 13.91 -20.66
CA ILE A 350 -6.18 13.59 -20.51
C ILE A 350 -6.74 14.18 -19.21
N GLY A 351 -6.02 14.08 -18.10
CA GLY A 351 -6.43 14.66 -16.82
C GLY A 351 -6.65 16.17 -16.92
N LYS A 352 -5.77 16.91 -17.61
CA LYS A 352 -5.95 18.34 -17.88
C LYS A 352 -7.19 18.63 -18.72
N VAL A 353 -7.48 17.79 -19.72
CA VAL A 353 -8.72 17.91 -20.50
C VAL A 353 -9.94 17.67 -19.62
N MET A 354 -9.93 16.66 -18.74
CA MET A 354 -11.03 16.39 -17.81
C MET A 354 -11.27 17.55 -16.82
N ILE A 355 -10.21 18.22 -16.37
CA ILE A 355 -10.31 19.43 -15.54
C ILE A 355 -10.97 20.56 -16.33
N ALA A 356 -10.54 20.78 -17.58
CA ALA A 356 -11.08 21.82 -18.44
C ALA A 356 -12.55 21.58 -18.82
N ASP A 357 -12.98 20.32 -18.92
CA ASP A 357 -14.37 19.94 -19.20
C ASP A 357 -15.32 20.22 -18.02
N ASP A 358 -14.81 20.45 -16.79
CA ASP A 358 -15.53 20.78 -15.55
C ASP A 358 -16.75 19.89 -15.21
N TYR A 359 -16.78 18.66 -15.73
CA TYR A 359 -17.84 17.69 -15.41
C TYR A 359 -17.50 16.87 -14.15
N GLU A 360 -16.31 16.27 -14.12
CA GLU A 360 -15.78 15.46 -13.00
C GLU A 360 -14.31 15.82 -12.74
N LYS A 361 -14.06 17.11 -12.47
CA LYS A 361 -12.69 17.68 -12.42
C LYS A 361 -11.76 17.01 -11.41
N LYS A 362 -12.29 16.53 -10.28
CA LYS A 362 -11.50 15.89 -9.21
C LYS A 362 -10.79 14.64 -9.71
N ASP A 363 -11.44 13.86 -10.56
CA ASP A 363 -10.80 12.69 -11.17
C ASP A 363 -9.65 13.11 -12.08
N GLY A 364 -9.81 14.19 -12.84
CA GLY A 364 -8.75 14.78 -13.66
C GLY A 364 -7.56 15.26 -12.83
N GLU A 365 -7.81 16.01 -11.76
CA GLU A 365 -6.78 16.47 -10.79
C GLU A 365 -6.00 15.29 -10.22
N ARG A 366 -6.72 14.24 -9.80
CA ARG A 366 -6.11 13.03 -9.25
C ARG A 366 -5.26 12.27 -10.27
N PHE A 367 -5.70 12.15 -11.52
CA PHE A 367 -4.87 11.55 -12.58
C PHE A 367 -3.58 12.34 -12.80
N VAL A 368 -3.65 13.67 -12.82
CA VAL A 368 -2.47 14.53 -12.95
C VAL A 368 -1.52 14.35 -11.78
N GLU A 369 -2.03 14.35 -10.54
CA GLU A 369 -1.24 14.17 -9.33
C GLU A 369 -0.55 12.80 -9.30
N GLN A 370 -1.32 11.71 -9.41
CA GLN A 370 -0.80 10.34 -9.37
C GLN A 370 0.25 10.10 -10.47
N SER A 371 -0.03 10.52 -11.70
CA SER A 371 0.92 10.33 -12.81
C SER A 371 2.17 11.20 -12.72
N THR A 372 2.07 12.39 -12.12
CA THR A 372 3.26 13.21 -11.80
C THR A 372 4.14 12.51 -10.77
N GLU A 373 3.54 11.95 -9.72
CA GLU A 373 4.30 11.20 -8.71
C GLU A 373 4.92 9.91 -9.27
N PHE A 374 4.20 9.17 -10.12
CA PHE A 374 4.77 7.99 -10.78
C PHE A 374 5.95 8.36 -11.70
N LYS A 375 5.89 9.46 -12.46
CA LYS A 375 7.04 9.95 -13.23
C LYS A 375 8.24 10.24 -12.34
N ARG A 376 8.02 10.94 -11.23
CA ARG A 376 9.07 11.26 -10.25
C ARG A 376 9.74 10.00 -9.70
N LYS A 377 8.94 8.98 -9.35
CA LYS A 377 9.44 7.68 -8.86
C LYS A 377 10.21 6.94 -9.95
N LEU A 378 9.67 6.84 -11.17
CA LEU A 378 10.35 6.21 -12.31
C LEU A 378 11.70 6.86 -12.60
N GLU A 379 11.76 8.19 -12.62
CA GLU A 379 12.99 8.95 -12.82
C GLU A 379 14.01 8.67 -11.70
N PHE A 380 13.59 8.75 -10.44
CA PHE A 380 14.45 8.49 -9.29
C PHE A 380 15.03 7.06 -9.30
N HIS A 381 14.19 6.07 -9.61
CA HIS A 381 14.61 4.67 -9.67
C HIS A 381 15.28 4.28 -11.01
N ARG A 382 15.40 5.23 -11.95
CA ARG A 382 15.95 5.03 -13.30
C ARG A 382 15.24 3.91 -14.07
N MET A 383 13.92 3.87 -13.97
CA MET A 383 13.07 2.87 -14.62
C MET A 383 12.20 3.55 -15.69
N THR A 384 11.93 2.82 -16.77
CA THR A 384 11.03 3.29 -17.85
C THR A 384 9.58 2.91 -17.60
N ASN A 385 9.33 1.82 -16.87
CA ASN A 385 8.01 1.32 -16.50
C ASN A 385 8.08 0.63 -15.13
N ARG A 386 6.93 0.26 -14.57
CA ARG A 386 6.77 -0.43 -13.26
C ARG A 386 6.87 -1.95 -13.39
N HIS A 387 7.73 -2.43 -14.28
CA HIS A 387 7.99 -3.85 -14.48
C HIS A 387 9.49 -4.13 -14.39
N ILE A 388 9.86 -5.20 -13.70
CA ILE A 388 11.25 -5.60 -13.52
C ILE A 388 11.58 -6.84 -14.33
N ILE A 389 12.87 -7.03 -14.58
CA ILE A 389 13.42 -8.30 -15.05
C ILE A 389 13.74 -9.14 -13.82
N PRO A 390 13.20 -10.38 -13.69
CA PRO A 390 13.55 -11.27 -12.60
C PRO A 390 15.06 -11.49 -12.48
N ARG A 391 15.58 -11.52 -11.24
CA ARG A 391 17.02 -11.77 -11.01
C ARG A 391 17.32 -13.10 -10.36
N ASN A 392 16.32 -13.72 -9.75
CA ASN A 392 16.45 -14.99 -9.06
C ASN A 392 15.12 -15.76 -9.15
N ALA A 393 15.14 -17.02 -8.72
CA ALA A 393 13.97 -17.90 -8.77
C ALA A 393 12.78 -17.41 -7.92
N ASN A 394 12.97 -16.53 -6.94
CA ASN A 394 11.87 -15.93 -6.19
C ASN A 394 11.21 -14.80 -6.98
N ASP A 395 11.99 -14.00 -7.72
CA ASP A 395 11.48 -12.95 -8.59
C ASP A 395 10.71 -13.51 -9.80
N GLU A 396 10.99 -14.76 -10.22
CA GLU A 396 10.27 -15.41 -11.33
C GLU A 396 8.86 -15.87 -10.94
N LYS A 397 8.62 -16.13 -9.65
CA LYS A 397 7.33 -16.61 -9.16
C LYS A 397 6.29 -15.50 -9.31
N ASP A 398 5.13 -15.86 -9.84
CA ASP A 398 3.92 -15.04 -9.74
C ASP A 398 3.35 -15.16 -8.32
N VAL A 399 4.03 -14.52 -7.38
CA VAL A 399 3.58 -14.40 -5.99
C VAL A 399 2.40 -13.44 -5.90
N GLU A 400 1.45 -13.75 -5.01
CA GLU A 400 0.45 -12.77 -4.59
C GLU A 400 1.19 -11.63 -3.89
N GLY A 401 1.23 -10.47 -4.54
CA GLY A 401 1.89 -9.29 -3.99
C GLY A 401 1.08 -8.63 -2.90
N GLU A 402 1.65 -7.57 -2.32
CA GLU A 402 0.90 -6.72 -1.41
C GLU A 402 -0.29 -6.11 -2.17
N ALA A 403 -1.48 -6.31 -1.63
CA ALA A 403 -2.66 -5.60 -2.03
C ALA A 403 -2.52 -4.15 -1.58
N GLY A 404 -2.64 -3.20 -2.50
CA GLY A 404 -2.83 -1.80 -2.11
C GLY A 404 -4.09 -1.67 -1.25
N GLU A 405 -3.99 -0.93 -0.15
CA GLU A 405 -5.18 -0.46 0.56
C GLU A 405 -6.07 0.29 -0.43
N GLU A 406 -7.39 0.11 -0.29
CA GLU A 406 -8.34 0.97 -0.98
C GLU A 406 -7.97 2.41 -0.62
N GLU A 407 -7.51 3.22 -1.58
CA GLU A 407 -7.80 4.64 -1.46
C GLU A 407 -9.33 4.68 -1.49
N GLU A 408 -9.97 4.72 -0.31
CA GLU A 408 -11.39 5.02 -0.17
C GLU A 408 -11.62 6.32 -0.94
N GLU A 409 -12.18 6.15 -2.13
CA GLU A 409 -12.46 7.24 -3.05
C GLU A 409 -13.71 7.96 -2.54
N ASP A 410 -13.53 8.85 -1.56
CA ASP A 410 -14.58 9.77 -1.08
C ASP A 410 -15.09 10.74 -2.17
#